data_AF-A0A094ZZ27-F1
#
_entry.id   AF-A0A094ZZ27-F1
#
_cell.length_a   1.000
_cell.length_b   1.000
_cell.length_c   1.000
_cell.angle_alpha   90.00
_cell.angle_beta   90.00
_cell.angle_gamma   90.00
#
_symmetry.space_group_name_H-M   'P 1'
#
loop_
_entity.id
_entity.type
_entity.pdbx_description
1 polymer ?
#
loop_
_entity_poly.entity_id
_entity_poly.type
_entity_poly.pdbx_seq_one_letter_code
_entity_poly.pdbx_strand_id
1 'polypeptide(L)'
;MLMLNLWLPDSIHNRNAGMSIITLELYGREHVLIQRFRKPFSMPYRSNEVRMISNILFAPLYIIGRMKEELLLSIEMSSSFQFDATQPVLEGRIIMESKRYLWSALELKIQTTLSRFQNVLYYYPQVSFIICISVVSFLMNMIYISSILLYILWRFFKKSRNPELSKVKDEPKPENYPLCGEIDSEDNSFSD
;
A
#
# COMPACT_ATOMS: atom_id res chain seq x y z
N MET A 1 8.83 -1.61 -11.98
CA MET A 1 9.25 -2.24 -13.24
C MET A 1 10.28 -1.39 -13.96
N LEU A 2 11.40 -2.00 -14.35
CA LEU A 2 12.44 -1.41 -15.20
C LEU A 2 12.30 -1.98 -16.60
N MET A 3 12.06 -1.13 -17.59
CA MET A 3 11.88 -1.51 -18.99
C MET A 3 12.91 -0.80 -19.85
N LEU A 4 13.62 -1.56 -20.68
CA LEU A 4 14.61 -1.03 -21.60
C LEU A 4 14.07 -1.06 -23.02
N ASN A 5 13.94 0.11 -23.63
CA ASN A 5 13.51 0.28 -25.00
C ASN A 5 14.76 0.41 -25.89
N LEU A 6 14.96 -0.54 -26.80
CA LEU A 6 16.06 -0.56 -27.74
C LEU A 6 15.54 -0.37 -29.16
N TRP A 7 16.03 0.65 -29.85
CA TRP A 7 15.70 0.93 -31.24
C TRP A 7 16.79 0.36 -32.16
N LEU A 8 16.41 -0.61 -32.99
CA LEU A 8 17.31 -1.22 -33.98
C LEU A 8 16.84 -0.92 -35.40
N PRO A 9 17.73 -0.47 -36.30
CA PRO A 9 17.42 -0.41 -37.72
C PRO A 9 17.26 -1.82 -38.28
N ASP A 10 16.36 -1.98 -39.24
CA ASP A 10 16.10 -3.28 -39.85
C ASP A 10 17.13 -3.64 -40.95
N SER A 11 18.35 -3.93 -40.52
CA SER A 11 19.49 -4.26 -41.39
C SER A 11 19.76 -5.77 -41.48
N ILE A 12 20.40 -6.21 -42.57
CA ILE A 12 20.83 -7.61 -42.75
C ILE A 12 21.73 -8.07 -41.60
N HIS A 13 22.60 -7.19 -41.11
CA HIS A 13 23.51 -7.45 -40.00
C HIS A 13 22.73 -7.76 -38.70
N ASN A 14 21.74 -6.93 -38.36
CA ASN A 14 20.92 -7.12 -37.16
C ASN A 14 20.05 -8.37 -37.24
N ARG A 15 19.56 -8.71 -38.43
CA ARG A 15 18.77 -9.93 -38.66
C ARG A 15 19.59 -11.19 -38.44
N ASN A 16 20.84 -11.19 -38.87
CA ASN A 16 21.73 -12.35 -38.77
C ASN A 16 22.52 -12.41 -37.45
N ALA A 17 22.36 -11.42 -36.58
CA ALA A 17 23.09 -11.35 -35.32
C ALA A 17 22.57 -12.34 -34.25
N GLY A 18 21.34 -12.86 -34.42
CA GLY A 18 20.80 -13.96 -33.62
C GLY A 18 20.22 -13.52 -32.27
N MET A 19 20.69 -14.13 -31.19
CA MET A 19 20.34 -13.78 -29.82
C MET A 19 21.55 -13.17 -29.12
N SER A 20 21.33 -12.04 -28.45
CA SER A 20 22.34 -11.33 -27.68
C SER A 20 21.88 -11.14 -26.25
N ILE A 21 22.82 -10.78 -25.39
CA ILE A 21 22.54 -10.44 -24.00
C ILE A 21 22.69 -8.93 -23.83
N ILE A 22 21.78 -8.35 -23.06
CA ILE A 22 21.90 -7.00 -22.56
C ILE A 22 21.98 -7.03 -21.03
N THR A 23 22.92 -6.27 -20.50
CA THR A 23 23.24 -6.21 -19.08
C THR A 23 23.05 -4.78 -18.60
N LEU A 24 22.23 -4.59 -17.55
CA LEU A 24 22.03 -3.32 -16.86
C LEU A 24 22.67 -3.42 -15.47
N GLU A 25 23.62 -2.56 -15.19
CA GLU A 25 24.34 -2.45 -13.93
C GLU A 25 23.96 -1.15 -13.24
N LEU A 26 23.55 -1.22 -11.98
CA LEU A 26 23.20 -0.08 -11.16
C LEU A 26 24.28 0.14 -10.10
N TYR A 27 24.77 1.37 -10.01
CA TYR A 27 25.87 1.76 -9.14
C TYR A 27 25.41 2.79 -8.10
N GLY A 28 25.93 2.64 -6.87
CA GLY A 28 25.67 3.52 -5.74
C GLY A 28 26.73 4.62 -5.55
N ARG A 29 26.77 5.19 -4.34
CA ARG A 29 27.55 6.40 -3.99
C ARG A 29 29.08 6.23 -3.99
N GLU A 30 29.58 5.03 -4.26
CA GLU A 30 31.02 4.72 -4.33
C GLU A 30 31.36 3.84 -5.56
N HIS A 31 30.56 3.91 -6.63
CA HIS A 31 30.64 2.98 -7.77
C HIS A 31 30.54 1.50 -7.37
N VAL A 32 30.00 1.21 -6.19
CA VAL A 32 29.67 -0.15 -5.76
C VAL A 32 28.48 -0.63 -6.56
N LEU A 33 28.62 -1.79 -7.18
CA LEU A 33 27.55 -2.46 -7.91
C LEU A 33 26.45 -2.86 -6.91
N ILE A 34 25.30 -2.21 -6.98
CA ILE A 34 24.12 -2.53 -6.16
C ILE A 34 23.43 -3.73 -6.75
N GLN A 35 23.12 -3.66 -8.05
CA GLN A 35 22.40 -4.72 -8.74
C GLN A 35 22.79 -4.81 -10.21
N ARG A 36 22.85 -6.04 -10.71
CA ARG A 36 23.06 -6.35 -12.13
C ARG A 36 21.88 -7.16 -12.65
N PHE A 37 21.27 -6.70 -13.73
CA PHE A 37 20.25 -7.41 -14.49
C PHE A 37 20.85 -7.88 -15.80
N ARG A 38 20.61 -9.13 -16.18
CA ARG A 38 21.11 -9.72 -17.43
C ARG A 38 19.97 -10.42 -18.12
N LYS A 39 19.62 -9.97 -19.33
CA LYS A 39 18.48 -10.51 -20.09
C LYS A 39 18.90 -10.81 -21.53
N PRO A 40 18.55 -12.00 -22.05
CA PRO A 40 18.69 -12.26 -23.48
C PRO A 40 17.62 -11.48 -24.26
N PHE A 41 17.96 -11.06 -25.46
CA PHE A 41 17.03 -10.48 -26.41
C PHE A 41 17.38 -10.92 -27.82
N SER A 42 16.37 -10.96 -28.69
CA SER A 42 16.52 -11.26 -30.11
C SER A 42 15.60 -10.35 -30.91
N MET A 43 15.99 -10.11 -32.16
CA MET A 43 15.08 -9.46 -33.10
C MET A 43 13.97 -10.46 -33.46
N PRO A 44 12.69 -10.10 -33.36
CA PRO A 44 11.59 -10.95 -33.78
C PRO A 44 11.76 -11.31 -35.25
N TYR A 45 11.74 -12.61 -35.52
CA TYR A 45 11.90 -13.12 -36.86
C TYR A 45 10.70 -12.73 -37.73
N ARG A 46 10.97 -12.25 -38.94
CA ARG A 46 9.99 -12.02 -39.99
C ARG A 46 10.51 -12.63 -41.28
N SER A 47 9.66 -13.38 -41.99
CA SER A 47 10.03 -13.96 -43.27
C SER A 47 10.28 -12.87 -44.32
N ASN A 48 11.07 -13.20 -45.33
CA ASN A 48 11.39 -12.26 -46.41
C ASN A 48 10.14 -11.86 -47.21
N GLU A 49 9.19 -12.78 -47.37
CA GLU A 49 7.92 -12.55 -48.07
C GLU A 49 7.04 -11.54 -47.33
N VAL A 50 6.83 -11.73 -46.03
CA VAL A 50 6.03 -10.81 -45.20
C VAL A 50 6.65 -9.42 -45.19
N ARG A 51 7.98 -9.36 -45.14
CA ARG A 51 8.73 -8.10 -45.22
C ARG A 51 8.56 -7.41 -46.57
N MET A 52 8.66 -8.13 -47.68
CA MET A 52 8.42 -7.54 -49.01
C MET A 52 7.02 -6.97 -49.12
N ILE A 53 5.99 -7.73 -48.71
CA ILE A 53 4.60 -7.27 -48.74
C ILE A 53 4.42 -6.03 -47.84
N SER A 54 4.98 -6.05 -46.63
CA SER A 54 4.90 -4.92 -45.69
C SER A 54 5.62 -3.69 -46.24
N ASN A 55 6.78 -3.86 -46.86
CA ASN A 55 7.55 -2.76 -47.43
C ASN A 55 6.84 -2.17 -48.65
N ILE A 56 6.20 -2.98 -49.50
CA ILE A 56 5.38 -2.50 -50.63
C ILE A 56 4.17 -1.72 -50.11
N LEU A 57 3.47 -2.24 -49.10
CA LEU A 57 2.29 -1.60 -48.53
C LEU A 57 2.61 -0.24 -47.88
N PHE A 58 3.74 -0.14 -47.18
CA PHE A 58 4.16 1.08 -46.48
C PHE A 58 5.19 1.93 -47.25
N ALA A 59 5.56 1.53 -48.48
CA ALA A 59 6.48 2.25 -49.36
C ALA A 59 6.21 3.76 -49.46
N PRO A 60 4.96 4.23 -49.74
CA PRO A 60 4.71 5.67 -49.83
C PRO A 60 5.00 6.40 -48.51
N LEU A 61 4.73 5.79 -47.36
CA LEU A 61 5.00 6.41 -46.05
C LEU A 61 6.51 6.53 -45.77
N TYR A 62 7.29 5.52 -46.17
CA TYR A 62 8.75 5.57 -46.08
C TYR A 62 9.35 6.64 -46.99
N ILE A 63 8.89 6.75 -48.24
CA ILE A 63 9.37 7.74 -49.21
C ILE A 63 9.07 9.18 -48.75
N ILE A 64 7.87 9.41 -48.20
CA ILE A 64 7.48 10.73 -47.64
C ILE A 64 8.24 11.01 -46.32
N GLY A 65 8.99 10.04 -45.78
CA GLY A 65 9.77 10.20 -44.54
C GLY A 65 8.93 10.24 -43.27
N ARG A 66 7.65 9.85 -43.35
CA ARG A 66 6.73 9.81 -42.20
C ARG A 66 6.94 8.59 -41.31
N MET A 67 7.57 7.55 -41.85
CA MET A 67 7.87 6.31 -41.16
C MET A 67 9.33 5.94 -41.39
N LYS A 68 10.00 5.37 -40.39
CA LYS A 68 11.37 4.85 -40.48
C LYS A 68 11.33 3.33 -40.34
N GLU A 69 12.27 2.65 -41.00
CA GLU A 69 12.46 1.19 -40.87
C GLU A 69 13.26 0.85 -39.60
N GLU A 70 12.70 1.21 -38.45
CA GLU A 70 13.25 0.94 -37.14
C GLU A 70 12.31 0.07 -36.31
N LEU A 71 12.90 -0.87 -35.59
CA LEU A 71 12.20 -1.78 -34.72
C LEU A 71 12.47 -1.40 -33.27
N LEU A 72 11.40 -1.19 -32.51
CA LEU A 72 11.43 -1.02 -31.07
C LEU A 72 11.36 -2.39 -30.38
N LEU A 73 12.38 -2.71 -29.58
CA LEU A 73 12.39 -3.86 -28.67
C LEU A 73 12.27 -3.38 -27.22
N SER A 74 11.18 -3.75 -26.57
CA SER A 74 10.96 -3.48 -25.14
C SER A 74 11.37 -4.71 -24.32
N ILE A 75 12.46 -4.58 -23.57
CA ILE A 75 13.04 -5.64 -22.75
C ILE A 75 12.75 -5.34 -21.28
N GLU A 76 12.01 -6.20 -20.61
CA GLU A 76 11.77 -6.07 -19.18
C GLU A 76 13.00 -6.57 -18.39
N MET A 77 13.69 -5.64 -17.74
CA MET A 77 14.87 -5.94 -16.94
C MET A 77 14.50 -6.50 -15.57
N SER A 78 13.49 -5.89 -14.94
CA SER A 78 12.97 -6.31 -13.64
C SER A 78 11.52 -5.87 -13.45
N SER A 79 10.66 -6.80 -13.05
CA SER A 79 9.25 -6.53 -12.75
C SER A 79 9.09 -5.73 -11.45
N SER A 80 9.77 -6.17 -10.40
CA SER A 80 9.62 -5.71 -9.02
C SER A 80 10.93 -5.19 -8.40
N PHE A 81 11.65 -4.33 -9.11
CA PHE A 81 12.80 -3.63 -8.53
C PHE A 81 12.34 -2.71 -7.39
N GLN A 82 12.88 -2.93 -6.19
CA GLN A 82 12.66 -2.09 -5.02
C GLN A 82 13.87 -1.20 -4.82
N PHE A 83 13.65 0.12 -4.72
CA PHE A 83 14.71 1.05 -4.38
C PHE A 83 14.97 0.98 -2.88
N ASP A 84 16.20 0.67 -2.50
CA ASP A 84 16.63 0.81 -1.10
C ASP A 84 16.98 2.27 -0.82
N ALA A 85 16.38 2.85 0.22
CA ALA A 85 16.64 4.23 0.62
C ALA A 85 18.05 4.41 1.22
N THR A 86 18.65 3.34 1.72
CA THR A 86 20.00 3.37 2.33
C THR A 86 21.11 3.43 1.28
N GLN A 87 20.86 2.88 0.08
CA GLN A 87 21.81 2.85 -1.03
C GLN A 87 21.17 3.40 -2.31
N PRO A 88 21.13 4.73 -2.50
CA PRO A 88 20.56 5.32 -3.69
C PRO A 88 21.40 4.97 -4.93
N VAL A 89 20.70 4.57 -6.00
CA VAL A 89 21.29 4.39 -7.33
C VAL A 89 21.60 5.77 -7.91
N LEU A 90 22.87 6.00 -8.26
CA LEU A 90 23.35 7.25 -8.82
C LEU A 90 23.70 7.13 -10.30
N GLU A 91 24.23 5.98 -10.70
CA GLU A 91 24.63 5.72 -12.08
C GLU A 91 24.11 4.36 -12.54
N GLY A 92 23.73 4.27 -13.81
CA GLY A 92 23.38 3.03 -14.48
C GLY A 92 24.24 2.83 -15.71
N ARG A 93 24.87 1.67 -15.85
CA ARG A 93 25.63 1.28 -17.03
C ARG A 93 24.86 0.21 -17.80
N ILE A 94 24.70 0.41 -19.10
CA ILE A 94 24.09 -0.57 -19.97
C ILE A 94 25.15 -1.13 -20.92
N ILE A 95 25.27 -2.45 -20.92
CA ILE A 95 26.27 -3.18 -21.69
C ILE A 95 25.54 -4.13 -22.62
N MET A 96 25.76 -3.97 -23.92
CA MET A 96 25.30 -4.93 -24.92
C MET A 96 26.45 -5.89 -25.23
N GLU A 97 26.27 -7.18 -24.94
CA GLU A 97 27.29 -8.21 -25.13
C GLU A 97 27.30 -8.71 -26.58
N SER A 98 27.36 -7.80 -27.55
CA SER A 98 27.51 -8.18 -28.96
C SER A 98 28.21 -7.11 -29.78
N LYS A 99 29.06 -7.57 -30.70
CA LYS A 99 29.77 -6.73 -31.67
C LYS A 99 29.03 -6.59 -33.00
N ARG A 100 27.91 -7.31 -33.19
CA ARG A 100 27.23 -7.44 -34.49
C ARG A 100 25.96 -6.60 -34.62
N TYR A 101 25.42 -6.09 -33.52
CA TYR A 101 24.21 -5.27 -33.55
C TYR A 101 24.56 -3.80 -33.77
N LEU A 102 23.88 -3.21 -34.73
CA LEU A 102 23.75 -1.78 -34.92
C LEU A 102 22.47 -1.34 -34.20
N TRP A 103 22.58 -0.30 -33.37
CA TRP A 103 21.45 0.28 -32.67
C TRP A 103 21.45 1.79 -32.91
N SER A 104 20.25 2.38 -32.93
CA SER A 104 20.07 3.81 -33.18
C SER A 104 19.91 4.57 -31.88
N ALA A 105 19.07 4.07 -30.99
CA ALA A 105 18.74 4.71 -29.73
C ALA A 105 18.43 3.67 -28.65
N LEU A 106 18.67 4.07 -27.41
CA LEU A 106 18.40 3.26 -26.23
C LEU A 106 17.76 4.16 -25.16
N GLU A 107 16.65 3.72 -24.61
CA GLU A 107 15.91 4.45 -23.59
C GLU A 107 15.58 3.51 -22.43
N LEU A 108 16.00 3.89 -21.22
CA LEU A 108 15.62 3.18 -19.99
C LEU A 108 14.37 3.83 -19.39
N LYS A 109 13.26 3.11 -19.42
CA LYS A 109 11.99 3.53 -18.84
C LYS A 109 11.80 2.91 -17.46
N ILE A 110 11.72 3.76 -16.46
CA ILE A 110 11.46 3.36 -15.07
C ILE A 110 9.97 3.56 -14.81
N GLN A 111 9.23 2.45 -14.66
CA GLN A 111 7.82 2.48 -14.30
C GLN A 111 7.65 2.11 -12.83
N THR A 112 7.25 3.08 -12.03
CA THR A 112 6.96 2.88 -10.62
C THR A 112 5.54 2.36 -10.45
N THR A 113 5.38 1.13 -10.00
CA THR A 113 4.09 0.60 -9.52
C THR A 113 3.92 1.05 -8.07
N LEU A 114 3.58 2.33 -7.87
CA LEU A 114 3.23 2.84 -6.54
C LEU A 114 1.89 2.23 -6.12
N SER A 115 1.78 1.79 -4.87
CA SER A 115 0.47 1.45 -4.32
C SER A 115 -0.46 2.65 -4.46
N ARG A 116 -1.73 2.42 -4.82
CA ARG A 116 -2.68 3.48 -5.18
C ARG A 116 -2.80 4.57 -4.11
N PHE A 117 -2.67 4.18 -2.84
CA PHE A 117 -2.64 5.10 -1.69
C PHE A 117 -1.36 5.92 -1.60
N GLN A 118 -0.20 5.27 -1.74
CA GLN A 118 1.11 5.95 -1.73
C GLN A 118 1.23 6.95 -2.89
N ASN A 119 0.64 6.65 -4.05
CA ASN A 119 0.65 7.55 -5.18
C ASN A 119 -0.11 8.86 -4.90
N VAL A 120 -1.29 8.77 -4.26
CA VAL A 120 -2.06 9.95 -3.86
C VAL A 120 -1.29 10.77 -2.81
N LEU A 121 -0.66 10.09 -1.84
CA LEU A 121 0.15 10.73 -0.81
C LEU A 121 1.37 11.45 -1.39
N TYR A 122 2.01 10.87 -2.41
CA TYR A 122 3.20 11.43 -3.06
C TYR A 122 2.89 12.65 -3.94
N TYR A 123 1.83 12.58 -4.74
CA TYR A 123 1.46 13.68 -5.64
C TYR A 123 0.67 14.80 -4.95
N TYR A 124 -0.11 14.50 -3.90
CA TYR A 124 -1.00 15.46 -3.24
C TYR A 124 -0.91 15.44 -1.69
N PRO A 125 0.25 15.77 -1.10
CA PRO A 125 0.50 15.65 0.33
C PRO A 125 -0.48 16.46 1.19
N GLN A 126 -0.87 17.66 0.74
CA GLN A 126 -1.79 18.54 1.47
C GLN A 126 -3.21 17.95 1.56
N VAL A 127 -3.72 17.42 0.44
CA VAL A 127 -5.07 16.86 0.38
C VAL A 127 -5.16 15.59 1.22
N SER A 128 -4.14 14.72 1.16
CA SER A 128 -4.08 13.53 2.00
C SER A 128 -4.01 13.85 3.49
N PHE A 129 -3.33 14.93 3.88
CA PHE A 129 -3.25 15.35 5.28
C PHE A 129 -4.61 15.77 5.82
N ILE A 130 -5.35 16.59 5.07
CA ILE A 130 -6.71 17.03 5.43
C ILE A 130 -7.65 15.83 5.54
N ILE A 131 -7.60 14.90 4.58
CA ILE A 131 -8.42 13.68 4.60
C ILE A 131 -8.09 12.84 5.84
N CYS A 132 -6.81 12.65 6.16
CA CYS A 132 -6.39 11.88 7.32
C CYS A 132 -6.93 12.49 8.63
N ILE A 133 -6.76 13.80 8.82
CA ILE A 133 -7.29 14.51 10.00
C ILE A 133 -8.81 14.38 10.08
N SER A 134 -9.50 14.56 8.95
CA SER A 134 -10.95 14.44 8.89
C SER A 134 -11.43 13.05 9.31
N VAL A 135 -10.78 11.99 8.82
CA VAL A 135 -11.13 10.60 9.15
C VAL A 135 -10.88 10.31 10.63
N VAL A 136 -9.72 10.73 11.17
CA VAL A 136 -9.40 10.53 12.58
C VAL A 136 -10.39 11.28 13.48
N SER A 137 -10.70 12.53 13.16
CA SER A 137 -11.68 13.34 13.90
C SER A 137 -13.08 12.72 13.87
N PHE A 138 -13.50 12.19 12.72
CA PHE A 138 -14.79 11.52 12.57
C PHE A 138 -14.86 10.23 13.41
N LEU A 139 -13.81 9.41 13.40
CA LEU A 139 -13.75 8.18 14.21
C LEU A 139 -13.78 8.49 15.71
N MET A 140 -13.05 9.50 16.17
CA MET A 140 -13.08 9.95 17.56
C MET A 140 -14.48 10.40 17.98
N ASN A 141 -15.18 11.16 17.13
CA ASN A 141 -16.57 11.55 17.38
C ASN A 141 -17.50 10.34 17.45
N MET A 142 -17.36 9.37 16.54
CA MET A 142 -18.17 8.15 16.55
C MET A 142 -17.98 7.34 17.83
N ILE A 143 -16.74 7.19 18.31
CA ILE A 143 -16.43 6.52 19.56
C ILE A 143 -17.04 7.26 20.76
N TYR A 144 -16.95 8.59 20.77
CA TYR A 144 -17.53 9.42 21.83
C TYR A 144 -19.05 9.27 21.93
N ILE A 145 -19.76 9.37 20.80
CA ILE A 145 -21.21 9.18 20.75
C ILE A 145 -21.60 7.75 21.17
N SER A 146 -20.86 6.74 20.70
CA SER A 146 -21.08 5.34 21.09
C SER A 146 -20.91 5.13 22.60
N SER A 147 -19.88 5.75 23.20
CA SER A 147 -19.65 5.69 24.65
C SER A 147 -20.81 6.30 25.44
N ILE A 148 -21.33 7.45 24.99
CA ILE A 148 -22.50 8.09 25.61
C ILE A 148 -23.74 7.21 25.49
N LEU A 149 -23.99 6.64 24.31
CA LEU A 149 -25.13 5.76 24.09
C LEU A 149 -25.06 4.52 25.00
N LEU A 150 -23.88 3.91 25.13
CA LEU A 150 -23.65 2.77 26.02
C LEU A 150 -23.84 3.16 27.49
N TYR A 151 -23.39 4.35 27.90
CA TYR A 151 -23.60 4.86 29.26
C TYR A 151 -25.09 5.06 29.58
N ILE A 152 -25.84 5.65 28.65
CA ILE A 152 -27.30 5.86 28.79
C ILE A 152 -28.02 4.51 28.87
N LEU A 153 -27.65 3.56 28.01
CA LEU A 153 -28.22 2.21 28.01
C LEU A 153 -27.93 1.49 29.33
N TRP A 154 -26.69 1.56 29.83
CA TRP A 154 -26.31 0.99 31.12
C TRP A 154 -27.09 1.62 32.28
N ARG A 155 -27.26 2.95 32.29
CA ARG A 155 -28.09 3.66 33.28
C ARG A 155 -29.55 3.22 33.22
N PHE A 156 -30.12 3.05 32.03
CA PHE A 156 -31.49 2.59 31.84
C PHE A 156 -31.69 1.15 32.35
N PHE A 157 -30.78 0.23 32.01
CA PHE A 157 -30.80 -1.14 32.55
C PHE A 157 -30.60 -1.20 34.07
N LYS A 158 -29.80 -0.31 34.66
CA LYS A 158 -29.68 -0.20 36.12
C LYS A 158 -30.98 0.31 36.77
N LYS A 159 -31.66 1.28 36.15
CA LYS A 159 -32.96 1.79 36.62
C LYS A 159 -34.07 0.73 36.53
N SER A 160 -34.08 -0.09 35.47
CA SER A 160 -35.06 -1.18 35.30
C SER A 160 -34.88 -2.34 36.28
N ARG A 161 -33.73 -2.45 36.97
CA ARG A 161 -33.45 -3.52 37.96
C ARG A 161 -33.94 -3.23 39.39
N ASN A 162 -34.34 -1.99 39.70
CA ASN A 162 -34.87 -1.62 41.03
C ASN A 162 -36.31 -1.07 40.99
N PRO A 163 -37.35 -1.82 40.58
CA PRO A 163 -38.74 -1.35 40.68
C PRO A 163 -39.57 -1.93 41.84
N GLU A 164 -39.04 -2.76 42.75
CA GLU A 164 -39.85 -3.27 43.88
C GLU A 164 -39.05 -3.45 45.19
N LEU A 165 -38.99 -2.39 46.01
CA LEU A 165 -38.84 -2.54 47.47
C LEU A 165 -39.48 -1.35 48.19
N SER A 166 -40.72 -1.01 47.87
CA SER A 166 -41.39 0.10 48.56
C SER A 166 -42.91 0.04 48.53
N LYS A 167 -43.56 -1.13 48.73
CA LYS A 167 -44.99 -1.19 49.07
C LYS A 167 -45.38 -2.52 49.76
N VAL A 168 -45.00 -2.73 51.02
CA VAL A 168 -45.80 -3.49 52.01
C VAL A 168 -45.35 -3.08 53.41
N LYS A 169 -45.97 -2.05 54.00
CA LYS A 169 -46.17 -1.95 55.46
C LYS A 169 -47.23 -0.88 55.77
N ASP A 170 -48.48 -1.21 55.48
CA ASP A 170 -49.65 -0.57 56.05
C ASP A 170 -50.33 -1.61 56.96
N GLU A 171 -50.23 -1.46 58.28
CA GLU A 171 -51.40 -1.41 59.18
C GLU A 171 -51.01 -1.14 60.66
N PRO A 172 -51.87 -0.44 61.44
CA PRO A 172 -51.57 0.10 62.77
C PRO A 172 -52.30 -0.63 63.92
N LYS A 173 -51.83 -0.50 65.18
CA LYS A 173 -52.72 -0.39 66.36
C LYS A 173 -52.00 0.11 67.64
N PRO A 174 -52.65 0.95 68.47
CA PRO A 174 -52.08 1.60 69.65
C PRO A 174 -52.56 0.96 70.97
N GLU A 175 -51.87 1.23 72.09
CA GLU A 175 -52.46 1.65 73.39
C GLU A 175 -51.38 1.76 74.49
N ASN A 176 -51.35 2.93 75.13
CA ASN A 176 -50.66 3.23 76.40
C ASN A 176 -51.48 2.59 77.58
N TYR A 177 -51.10 2.43 78.85
CA TYR A 177 -50.31 3.16 79.88
C TYR A 177 -50.11 2.14 81.08
N PRO A 178 -49.74 2.51 82.33
CA PRO A 178 -48.44 2.98 82.86
C PRO A 178 -48.01 2.28 84.21
N LEU A 179 -46.93 2.81 84.80
CA LEU A 179 -46.66 3.03 86.25
C LEU A 179 -45.90 1.99 87.11
N CYS A 180 -44.95 2.56 87.89
CA CYS A 180 -44.33 2.14 89.17
C CYS A 180 -43.61 0.77 89.20
N GLY A 181 -42.40 0.61 89.74
CA GLY A 181 -41.74 1.30 90.84
C GLY A 181 -41.24 0.21 91.82
N GLU A 182 -40.04 0.40 92.40
CA GLU A 182 -39.50 -0.34 93.57
C GLU A 182 -39.13 -1.83 93.34
N ILE A 183 -38.07 -2.44 93.88
CA ILE A 183 -37.10 -2.13 94.95
C ILE A 183 -35.86 -3.05 94.73
N ASP A 184 -34.69 -2.49 95.04
CA ASP A 184 -33.46 -3.00 95.68
C ASP A 184 -33.00 -4.47 95.63
N SER A 185 -31.66 -4.56 95.75
CA SER A 185 -30.87 -5.58 96.48
C SER A 185 -30.80 -6.97 95.85
N GLU A 186 -29.78 -7.79 96.04
CA GLU A 186 -28.40 -7.71 96.50
C GLU A 186 -27.81 -9.07 96.06
N ASP A 187 -26.52 -9.05 95.75
CA ASP A 187 -25.56 -10.10 96.06
C ASP A 187 -25.61 -11.52 95.46
N ASN A 188 -24.36 -11.92 95.14
CA ASN A 188 -23.78 -13.26 95.12
C ASN A 188 -24.14 -14.13 93.91
N SER A 189 -23.21 -14.84 93.26
CA SER A 189 -21.83 -15.22 93.64
C SER A 189 -21.10 -15.82 92.42
N PHE A 190 -19.79 -15.55 92.36
CA PHE A 190 -18.68 -16.45 92.04
C PHE A 190 -18.86 -17.68 91.13
N SER A 191 -17.96 -17.76 90.14
CA SER A 191 -17.24 -18.99 89.78
C SER A 191 -15.85 -18.62 89.24
N ASP A 192 -14.83 -19.05 90.00
CA ASP A 192 -13.37 -19.19 89.80
C ASP A 192 -12.47 -17.98 89.45
#